data_AF-A0A956X1H6-F1
#
_entry.id   AF-A0A956X1H6-F1
#
_cell.length_a   1.000
_cell.length_b   1.000
_cell.length_c   1.000
_cell.angle_alpha   90.00
_cell.angle_beta   90.00
_cell.angle_gamma   90.00
#
_symmetry.space_group_name_H-M   'P 1'
#
loop_
_entity.id
_entity.type
_entity.pdbx_description
1 polymer ?
#
loop_
_entity_poly.entity_id
_entity_poly.type
_entity_poly.pdbx_seq_one_letter_code
_entity_poly.pdbx_strand_id
1 'polypeptide(L)'
;MSLFDRFLKQIPQAPQELDLLPKIEQLANTADLVSARQIVEGSPTLLGELASSLLLELITEARKQGNEAIAQTLEDTLALLETARSEGIEQA
;
A
#
# COMPACT_ATOMS: atom_id res chain seq x y z
N MET A 1 11.32 2.43 14.11
CA MET A 1 9.92 1.96 14.11
C MET A 1 9.15 3.00 13.34
N SER A 2 8.58 2.63 12.19
CA SER A 2 7.94 3.57 11.28
C SER A 2 6.60 4.06 11.86
N LEU A 3 6.06 5.17 11.35
CA LEU A 3 4.70 5.60 11.69
C LEU A 3 3.67 4.55 11.25
N PHE A 4 3.97 3.85 10.16
CA PHE A 4 3.18 2.76 9.61
C PHE A 4 3.14 1.54 10.54
N ASP A 5 4.28 1.09 11.04
CA ASP A 5 4.40 0.01 12.05
C ASP A 5 3.53 0.28 13.27
N ARG A 6 3.53 1.53 13.75
CA ARG A 6 2.75 1.93 14.92
C ARG A 6 1.26 1.89 14.62
N PHE A 7 0.85 2.34 13.43
CA PHE A 7 -0.53 2.29 12.98
C PHE A 7 -1.02 0.84 12.84
N LEU A 8 -0.27 -0.04 12.17
CA LEU A 8 -0.66 -1.45 12.01
C LEU A 8 -0.88 -2.16 13.35
N LYS A 9 -0.07 -1.83 14.37
CA LYS A 9 -0.25 -2.36 15.74
C LYS A 9 -1.50 -1.84 16.46
N GLN A 10 -2.09 -0.74 15.99
CA GLN A 10 -3.31 -0.16 16.54
C GLN A 10 -4.57 -0.69 15.86
N ILE A 11 -4.44 -1.40 14.73
CA ILE A 11 -5.58 -1.99 14.04
C ILE A 11 -5.98 -3.29 14.74
N PRO A 12 -7.18 -3.38 15.35
CA PRO A 12 -7.62 -4.54 16.12
C PRO A 12 -7.82 -5.80 15.26
N GLN A 13 -8.00 -5.62 13.94
CA GLN A 13 -8.02 -6.68 12.94
C GLN A 13 -7.00 -6.33 11.88
N ALA A 14 -5.71 -6.55 12.19
CA ALA A 14 -4.69 -6.49 11.16
C ALA A 14 -5.11 -7.43 10.01
N PRO A 15 -5.11 -6.96 8.76
CA PRO A 15 -5.55 -7.77 7.62
C PRO A 15 -4.80 -9.10 7.58
N GLN A 16 -5.52 -10.20 7.32
CA GLN A 16 -4.97 -11.56 7.38
C GLN A 16 -3.88 -11.83 6.32
N GLU A 17 -3.74 -10.91 5.37
CA GLU A 17 -2.73 -10.92 4.31
C GLU A 17 -1.38 -10.39 4.82
N LEU A 18 -0.83 -11.06 5.82
CA LEU A 18 0.43 -10.72 6.49
C LEU A 18 1.61 -10.60 5.52
N ASP A 19 1.56 -11.29 4.37
CA ASP A 19 2.63 -11.26 3.36
C ASP A 19 2.59 -10.02 2.45
N LEU A 20 1.47 -9.29 2.41
CA LEU A 20 1.31 -8.06 1.63
C LEU A 20 1.67 -6.80 2.43
N LEU A 21 1.43 -6.81 3.75
CA LEU A 21 1.68 -5.65 4.62
C LEU A 21 3.14 -5.13 4.56
N PRO A 22 4.19 -5.97 4.62
CA PRO A 22 5.57 -5.50 4.52
C PRO A 22 5.87 -4.86 3.17
N LYS A 23 5.23 -5.35 2.10
CA LYS A 23 5.41 -4.85 0.74
C LYS A 23 4.69 -3.53 0.53
N ILE A 24 3.49 -3.39 1.09
CA ILE A 24 2.76 -2.12 1.13
C ILE A 24 3.53 -1.08 1.95
N GLU A 25 4.11 -1.47 3.08
CA GLU A 25 4.96 -0.57 3.86
C GLU A 25 6.19 -0.14 3.05
N GLN A 26 6.86 -1.06 2.35
CA GLN A 26 7.98 -0.71 1.47
C GLN A 26 7.56 0.27 0.38
N LEU A 27 6.41 0.04 -0.24
CA LEU A 27 5.87 0.92 -1.28
C LEU A 27 5.53 2.31 -0.71
N ALA A 28 4.88 2.36 0.45
CA ALA A 28 4.50 3.60 1.14
C ALA A 28 5.70 4.42 1.63
N ASN A 29 6.84 3.78 1.89
CA ASN A 29 8.08 4.46 2.22
C ASN A 29 8.93 4.83 1.00
N THR A 30 8.48 4.47 -0.21
CA THR A 30 9.19 4.77 -1.45
C THR A 30 8.66 6.07 -2.03
N ALA A 31 9.53 7.07 -2.17
CA ALA A 31 9.16 8.38 -2.69
C ALA A 31 9.24 8.46 -4.23
N ASP A 32 9.82 7.46 -4.89
CA ASP A 32 10.10 7.47 -6.31
C ASP A 32 9.41 6.32 -7.09
N LEU A 33 8.93 6.67 -8.28
CA LEU A 33 8.14 5.79 -9.12
C LEU A 33 8.95 4.60 -9.67
N VAL A 34 10.26 4.74 -9.80
CA VAL A 34 11.16 3.70 -10.32
C VAL A 34 11.33 2.58 -9.30
N SER A 35 11.64 2.90 -8.05
CA SER A 35 11.74 1.93 -6.96
C SER A 35 10.37 1.32 -6.64
N ALA A 36 9.30 2.10 -6.71
CA ALA A 36 7.95 1.58 -6.55
C ALA A 36 7.62 0.53 -7.60
N ARG A 37 7.95 0.80 -8.87
CA ARG A 37 7.79 -0.17 -9.96
C ARG A 37 8.62 -1.43 -9.74
N GLN A 38 9.87 -1.32 -9.28
CA GLN A 38 10.70 -2.49 -8.96
C GLN A 38 10.10 -3.37 -7.85
N ILE A 39 9.51 -2.76 -6.82
CA ILE A 39 8.82 -3.48 -5.74
C ILE A 39 7.59 -4.23 -6.28
N VAL A 40 6.83 -3.56 -7.14
CA VAL A 40 5.63 -4.13 -7.79
C VAL A 40 6.00 -5.26 -8.76
N GLU A 41 7.03 -5.09 -9.59
CA GLU A 41 7.55 -6.12 -10.50
C GLU A 41 8.11 -7.34 -9.73
N GLY A 42 8.78 -7.10 -8.60
CA GLY A 42 9.25 -8.15 -7.69
C GLY A 42 8.14 -8.84 -6.89
N SER A 43 6.90 -8.36 -6.98
CA SER A 43 5.74 -8.96 -6.31
C SER A 43 4.45 -8.69 -7.06
N PRO A 44 4.14 -9.50 -8.10
CA PRO A 44 2.94 -9.35 -8.92
C PRO A 44 1.63 -9.40 -8.12
N THR A 45 1.65 -10.01 -6.92
CA THR A 45 0.53 -10.01 -5.98
C THR A 45 0.10 -8.60 -5.55
N LEU A 46 1.00 -7.61 -5.62
CA LEU A 46 0.67 -6.20 -5.39
C LEU A 46 -0.18 -5.60 -6.51
N LEU A 47 -0.11 -6.11 -7.73
CA LEU A 47 -0.98 -5.68 -8.82
C LEU A 47 -2.37 -6.32 -8.77
N GLY A 48 -2.58 -7.26 -7.84
CA GLY A 48 -3.85 -7.93 -7.64
C GLY A 48 -4.87 -7.06 -6.92
N GLU A 49 -6.15 -7.37 -7.14
CA GLU A 49 -7.29 -6.69 -6.49
C GLU A 49 -7.23 -6.75 -4.95
N LEU A 50 -6.59 -7.78 -4.40
CA LEU A 50 -6.38 -7.93 -2.95
C LEU A 50 -5.52 -6.79 -2.37
N ALA A 51 -4.44 -6.40 -3.04
CA ALA A 51 -3.56 -5.34 -2.53
C ALA A 51 -4.24 -3.96 -2.55
N SER A 52 -5.03 -3.67 -3.58
CA SER A 52 -5.85 -2.45 -3.64
C SER A 52 -6.94 -2.45 -2.56
N SER A 53 -7.61 -3.59 -2.36
CA SER A 53 -8.65 -3.73 -1.33
C SER A 53 -8.06 -3.52 0.07
N LEU A 54 -6.90 -4.12 0.33
CA LEU A 54 -6.15 -3.96 1.56
C LEU A 54 -5.74 -2.49 1.81
N LEU A 55 -5.23 -1.80 0.79
CA LEU A 55 -4.91 -0.37 0.89
C LEU A 55 -6.15 0.47 1.23
N LEU A 56 -7.30 0.21 0.60
CA LEU A 56 -8.55 0.92 0.88
C LEU A 56 -9.06 0.70 2.31
N GLU A 57 -8.92 -0.52 2.85
CA GLU A 57 -9.24 -0.82 4.23
C GLU A 57 -8.33 -0.05 5.21
N LEU A 58 -7.03 -0.03 4.95
CA LEU A 58 -6.06 0.71 5.75
C LEU A 58 -6.29 2.24 5.70
N ILE A 59 -6.65 2.79 4.54
CA ILE A 59 -7.02 4.22 4.38
C ILE A 59 -8.24 4.53 5.26
N THR A 60 -9.27 3.69 5.16
CA THR A 60 -10.51 3.85 5.92
C THR A 60 -10.23 3.82 7.42
N GLU A 61 -9.37 2.91 7.87
CA GLU A 61 -9.01 2.77 9.27
C GLU A 61 -8.13 3.94 9.76
N ALA A 62 -7.19 4.40 8.94
CA ALA A 62 -6.37 5.59 9.24
C ALA A 62 -7.26 6.83 9.42
N ARG A 63 -8.23 7.05 8.53
CA ARG A 63 -9.20 8.15 8.63
C ARG A 63 -10.08 8.04 9.87
N LYS A 64 -10.60 6.84 10.19
CA LYS A 64 -11.38 6.60 11.43
C LYS A 64 -10.61 6.95 12.69
N GLN A 65 -9.31 6.68 12.70
CA GLN A 65 -8.43 6.98 13.83
C GLN A 65 -7.92 8.44 13.84
N GLY A 66 -8.30 9.26 12.85
CA GLY A 66 -7.84 10.65 12.70
C GLY A 66 -6.36 10.77 12.27
N ASN A 67 -5.77 9.69 11.76
CA ASN A 67 -4.39 9.64 11.27
C ASN A 67 -4.31 10.10 9.81
N GLU A 68 -4.66 11.36 9.55
CA GLU A 68 -4.73 11.93 8.19
C GLU A 68 -3.42 11.82 7.40
N ALA A 69 -2.27 11.97 8.06
CA ALA A 69 -0.97 11.82 7.40
C ALA A 69 -0.73 10.41 6.86
N ILE A 70 -1.20 9.38 7.58
CA ILE A 70 -1.09 7.98 7.16
C ILE A 70 -2.12 7.68 6.07
N ALA A 71 -3.34 8.20 6.21
CA ALA A 71 -4.36 8.09 5.17
C ALA A 71 -3.85 8.66 3.83
N GLN A 72 -3.27 9.86 3.85
CA GLN A 72 -2.71 10.47 2.64
C GLN A 72 -1.57 9.63 2.05
N THR A 73 -0.65 9.15 2.88
CA THR A 73 0.46 8.29 2.41
C THR A 73 -0.07 7.03 1.72
N LEU A 74 -1.09 6.40 2.30
CA LEU A 74 -1.72 5.21 1.73
C LEU A 74 -2.49 5.50 0.44
N GLU A 75 -3.14 6.66 0.34
CA GLU A 75 -3.82 7.12 -0.87
C GLU A 75 -2.82 7.35 -2.01
N ASP A 76 -1.69 8.00 -1.72
CA ASP A 76 -0.61 8.21 -2.68
C ASP A 76 -0.03 6.86 -3.14
N THR A 77 0.11 5.91 -2.20
CA THR A 77 0.57 4.54 -2.48
C THR A 77 -0.41 3.79 -3.39
N LEU A 78 -1.72 3.94 -3.17
CA LEU A 78 -2.76 3.34 -4.01
C LEU A 78 -2.72 3.91 -5.43
N ALA A 79 -2.64 5.23 -5.57
CA ALA A 79 -2.56 5.90 -6.87
C ALA A 79 -1.32 5.46 -7.67
N LEU A 80 -0.18 5.31 -6.99
CA LEU A 80 1.06 4.81 -7.57
C LEU A 80 0.90 3.37 -8.08
N LEU A 81 0.26 2.52 -7.30
CA LEU A 81 0.01 1.12 -7.64
C LEU A 81 -0.98 0.97 -8.81
N GLU A 82 -2.03 1.80 -8.85
CA GLU A 82 -2.97 1.86 -9.97
C GLU A 82 -2.31 2.36 -11.26
N THR A 83 -1.40 3.33 -11.14
CA THR A 83 -0.58 3.83 -12.26
C THR A 83 0.34 2.73 -12.78
N ALA A 84 1.08 2.07 -11.90
CA ALA A 84 1.95 0.95 -12.25
C ALA A 84 1.18 -0.22 -12.88
N ARG A 85 -0.05 -0.49 -12.42
CA ARG A 85 -0.94 -1.49 -13.03
C ARG A 85 -1.36 -1.08 -14.43
N SER A 86 -1.77 0.16 -14.62
CA SER A 86 -2.23 0.68 -15.92
C SER A 86 -1.10 0.65 -16.96
N GLU A 87 0.10 1.12 -16.59
CA GLU A 87 1.28 1.11 -17.46
C GLU A 87 1.83 -0.31 -17.71
N GLY A 88 1.69 -1.22 -16.74
CA GLY A 88 2.08 -2.62 -16.88
C GLY A 88 1.13 -3.44 -17.76
N ILE A 89 -0.15 -3.06 -17.87
CA ILE A 89 -1.15 -3.71 -18.74
C ILE A 89 -0.96 -3.32 -20.21
N GLU A 90 -0.45 -2.12 -20.51
CA GLU A 90 -0.21 -1.69 -21.90
C GLU A 90 1.02 -2.35 -22.56
N GLN A 91 1.83 -3.12 -21.83
CA GLN A 91 2.99 -3.84 -22.38
C GLN A 91 2.84 -5.37 -22.46
N ALA A 92 1.66 -5.92 -22.12
CA ALA A 92 1.41 -7.37 -22.13
C ALA A 92 0.71 -7.86 -23.42
#